data_AF-A0A327NL09-F1
#
_entry.id   AF-A0A327NL09-F1
#
_cell.length_a   1.000
_cell.length_b   1.000
_cell.length_c   1.000
_cell.angle_alpha   90.00
_cell.angle_beta   90.00
_cell.angle_gamma   90.00
#
_symmetry.space_group_name_H-M   'P 1'
#
loop_
_entity.id
_entity.type
_entity.pdbx_description
1 polymer ?
#
loop_
_entity_poly.entity_id
_entity_poly.type
_entity_poly.pdbx_seq_one_letter_code
_entity_poly.pdbx_strand_id
1 'polypeptide(L)'
;MGELFQTTYQNPFLALCTMAKLAFMIRLAFMGAYNVYLRWYTTLALLIGHAVSVASSLLFYFIGHNPYRNFLLLSAIIDGLMVVAFFWIISRSKPVRYQFEKAVVFQDIASIPATLLQKTFWLTGALAVAMIIVAFWCHFQLNPSTPIGVLFHGPEPTLGNAVTMYSVIGLLCFLIARNESLRDFFVGTLLMGYLIRIIGALGWLIVAKVYVSQPGGADVSIQSLFTLSLVINISLSAILTAFRRLYYNVEFTITSFYPSSARNVMCMHRALFPEGPEDSGEVLQAIDRYAGTIRGRKRGLLNFPFWLIENVLSGIWGFRPPFSTMSPNEQLYYLRHYLIRPLAERQQSGLPELAELTNQLSVAAHSIVLFASYSTLKKQHQIGYVAPGARDRLQGEALPTPPPFARVAQLPRNETDPLNYQPPIPPPIPQRPAPRLSTSINEPTLPTEVDYIVIGSGPGGAVMTYRLSSEKPDARILLIDRGGRYSPFRISTTGKSR
;
A
#
# COMPACT_ATOMS: atom_id res chain seq x y z
N MET A 1 -8.90 -40.57 -0.88
CA MET A 1 -8.35 -39.22 -0.58
C MET A 1 -6.84 -39.25 -0.41
N GLY A 2 -6.28 -40.11 0.44
CA GLY A 2 -4.82 -40.23 0.64
C GLY A 2 -4.01 -40.44 -0.65
N GLU A 3 -4.41 -41.40 -1.49
CA GLU A 3 -3.75 -41.65 -2.78
C GLU A 3 -3.75 -40.44 -3.70
N LEU A 4 -4.86 -39.69 -3.80
CA LEU A 4 -4.94 -38.53 -4.69
C LEU A 4 -4.06 -37.37 -4.23
N PHE A 5 -3.93 -37.17 -2.91
CA PHE A 5 -2.95 -36.26 -2.33
C PHE A 5 -1.54 -36.73 -2.68
N GLN A 6 -1.22 -38.00 -2.44
CA GLN A 6 0.08 -38.57 -2.77
C GLN A 6 0.42 -38.40 -4.25
N THR A 7 -0.50 -38.71 -5.16
CA THR A 7 -0.31 -38.54 -6.61
C THR A 7 -0.13 -37.07 -7.01
N THR A 8 -0.87 -36.15 -6.40
CA THR A 8 -0.73 -34.71 -6.66
C THR A 8 0.68 -34.21 -6.33
N TYR A 9 1.28 -34.76 -5.27
CA TYR A 9 2.63 -34.40 -4.82
C TYR A 9 3.73 -35.31 -5.38
N GLN A 10 3.40 -36.45 -5.99
CA GLN A 10 4.35 -37.27 -6.75
C GLN A 10 4.73 -36.60 -8.07
N ASN A 11 3.84 -35.81 -8.67
CA ASN A 11 4.15 -35.00 -9.83
C ASN A 11 4.54 -33.56 -9.41
N PRO A 12 5.83 -33.20 -9.45
CA PRO A 12 6.29 -31.89 -8.99
C PRO A 12 5.71 -30.71 -9.76
N PHE A 13 5.52 -30.84 -11.07
CA PHE A 13 4.97 -29.75 -11.88
C PHE A 13 3.50 -29.49 -11.50
N LEU A 14 2.75 -30.57 -11.29
CA LEU A 14 1.37 -30.52 -10.82
C LEU A 14 1.26 -29.86 -9.44
N ALA A 15 2.09 -30.29 -8.49
CA ALA A 15 2.12 -29.71 -7.15
C ALA A 15 2.34 -28.20 -7.22
N LEU A 16 3.31 -27.74 -8.01
CA LEU A 16 3.60 -26.31 -8.17
C LEU A 16 2.47 -25.52 -8.81
N CYS A 17 1.83 -26.06 -9.85
CA CYS A 17 0.67 -25.41 -10.47
C CYS A 17 -0.51 -25.32 -9.50
N THR A 18 -0.72 -26.37 -8.69
CA THR A 18 -1.77 -26.42 -7.68
C THR A 18 -1.53 -25.40 -6.57
N MET A 19 -0.31 -25.33 -6.04
CA MET A 19 0.07 -24.34 -5.02
C MET A 19 -0.08 -22.90 -5.55
N ALA A 20 0.34 -22.63 -6.79
CA ALA A 20 0.19 -21.32 -7.40
C ALA A 20 -1.28 -20.95 -7.66
N LYS A 21 -2.09 -21.90 -8.16
CA LYS A 21 -3.55 -21.74 -8.33
C LYS A 21 -4.21 -21.39 -7.01
N LEU A 22 -3.94 -22.15 -5.94
CA LEU A 22 -4.50 -21.90 -4.62
C LEU A 22 -4.08 -20.52 -4.09
N ALA A 23 -2.82 -20.13 -4.26
CA ALA A 23 -2.34 -18.83 -3.86
C ALA A 23 -3.06 -17.68 -4.60
N PHE A 24 -3.30 -17.83 -5.90
CA PHE A 24 -4.11 -16.87 -6.66
C PHE A 24 -5.54 -16.78 -6.11
N MET A 25 -6.20 -17.92 -5.93
CA MET A 25 -7.59 -17.98 -5.46
C MET A 25 -7.74 -17.36 -4.07
N ILE A 26 -6.87 -17.73 -3.13
CA ILE A 26 -6.84 -17.18 -1.77
C ILE A 26 -6.66 -15.67 -1.84
N ARG A 27 -5.63 -15.17 -2.54
CA ARG A 27 -5.38 -13.72 -2.63
C ARG A 27 -6.53 -12.96 -3.27
N LEU A 28 -7.09 -13.45 -4.36
CA LEU A 28 -8.23 -12.81 -5.02
C LEU A 28 -9.46 -12.78 -4.12
N ALA A 29 -9.74 -13.87 -3.40
CA ALA A 29 -10.85 -13.93 -2.45
C ALA A 29 -10.69 -12.90 -1.33
N PHE A 30 -9.49 -12.85 -0.71
CA PHE A 30 -9.19 -11.87 0.33
C PHE A 30 -9.24 -10.42 -0.19
N MET A 31 -8.68 -10.15 -1.37
CA MET A 31 -8.77 -8.81 -1.98
C MET A 31 -10.22 -8.40 -2.22
N GLY A 32 -11.08 -9.29 -2.73
CA GLY A 32 -12.49 -9.00 -2.98
C GLY A 32 -13.32 -8.86 -1.69
N ALA A 33 -12.95 -9.57 -0.63
CA ALA A 33 -13.58 -9.46 0.68
C ALA A 33 -13.29 -8.10 1.32
N TYR A 34 -12.01 -7.69 1.36
CA TYR A 34 -11.53 -6.49 2.07
C TYR A 34 -11.47 -5.23 1.20
N ASN A 35 -11.79 -5.33 -0.09
CA ASN A 35 -11.91 -4.19 -0.97
C ASN A 35 -13.16 -4.28 -1.85
N VAL A 36 -14.21 -3.58 -1.41
CA VAL A 36 -15.49 -3.47 -2.11
C VAL A 36 -15.34 -3.01 -3.57
N TYR A 37 -14.37 -2.13 -3.85
CA TYR A 37 -14.15 -1.60 -5.19
C TYR A 37 -13.52 -2.64 -6.13
N LEU A 38 -12.68 -3.53 -5.60
CA LEU A 38 -12.05 -4.62 -6.37
C LEU A 38 -12.89 -5.89 -6.43
N ARG A 39 -13.96 -5.97 -5.65
CA ARG A 39 -14.79 -7.17 -5.51
C ARG A 39 -15.26 -7.70 -6.85
N TRP A 40 -15.75 -6.84 -7.73
CA TRP A 40 -16.22 -7.27 -9.05
C TRP A 40 -15.10 -7.93 -9.87
N TYR A 41 -13.92 -7.31 -9.97
CA TYR A 41 -12.80 -7.82 -10.78
C TYR A 41 -12.17 -9.09 -10.18
N THR A 42 -12.02 -9.14 -8.87
CA THR A 42 -11.51 -10.33 -8.16
C THR A 42 -12.46 -11.50 -8.29
N THR A 43 -13.77 -11.27 -8.12
CA THR A 43 -14.79 -12.30 -8.32
C THR A 43 -14.89 -12.75 -9.77
N LEU A 44 -14.70 -11.85 -10.75
CA LEU A 44 -14.60 -12.24 -12.17
C LEU A 44 -13.44 -13.22 -12.41
N ALA A 45 -12.28 -12.95 -11.82
CA ALA A 45 -11.13 -13.84 -11.95
C ALA A 45 -11.34 -15.20 -11.27
N LEU A 46 -11.98 -15.21 -10.10
CA LEU A 46 -12.38 -16.44 -9.42
C LEU A 46 -13.44 -17.22 -10.21
N LEU A 47 -14.44 -16.54 -10.77
CA LEU A 47 -15.47 -17.14 -11.62
C LEU A 47 -14.85 -17.82 -12.83
N ILE A 48 -13.99 -17.13 -13.58
CA ILE A 48 -13.35 -17.69 -14.78
C ILE A 48 -12.44 -18.86 -14.40
N GLY A 49 -11.66 -18.74 -13.32
CA GLY A 49 -10.83 -19.84 -12.82
C GLY A 49 -11.65 -21.10 -12.52
N HIS A 50 -12.77 -20.97 -11.80
CA HIS A 50 -13.62 -22.14 -11.51
C HIS A 50 -14.42 -22.61 -12.71
N ALA A 51 -14.91 -21.73 -13.59
CA ALA A 51 -15.61 -22.14 -14.81
C ALA A 51 -14.72 -22.98 -15.72
N VAL A 52 -13.45 -22.57 -15.89
CA VAL A 52 -12.44 -23.35 -16.62
C VAL A 52 -12.15 -24.69 -15.93
N SER A 53 -12.09 -24.70 -14.59
CA SER A 53 -11.93 -25.93 -13.80
C SER A 53 -13.09 -26.90 -14.00
N VAL A 54 -14.35 -26.42 -13.91
CA VAL A 54 -15.58 -27.21 -14.19
C VAL A 54 -15.56 -27.74 -15.61
N ALA A 55 -15.31 -26.88 -16.60
CA ALA A 55 -15.28 -27.27 -18.01
C ALA A 55 -14.23 -28.36 -18.26
N SER A 56 -13.04 -28.21 -17.67
CA SER A 56 -11.97 -29.21 -17.75
C SER A 56 -12.39 -30.52 -17.10
N SER A 57 -12.92 -30.49 -15.87
CA SER A 57 -13.35 -31.68 -15.14
C SER A 57 -14.49 -32.44 -15.85
N LEU A 58 -15.48 -31.72 -16.41
CA LEU A 58 -16.57 -32.32 -17.19
C LEU A 58 -16.08 -32.89 -18.52
N LEU A 59 -15.19 -32.18 -19.22
CA LEU A 59 -14.56 -32.68 -20.46
C LEU A 59 -13.92 -34.05 -20.22
N PHE A 60 -13.13 -34.18 -19.15
CA PHE A 60 -12.48 -35.46 -18.83
C PHE A 60 -13.44 -36.52 -18.27
N TYR A 61 -14.51 -36.11 -17.59
CA TYR A 61 -15.52 -37.03 -17.07
C TYR A 61 -16.33 -37.71 -18.18
N PHE A 62 -16.73 -36.95 -19.20
CA PHE A 62 -17.57 -37.43 -20.30
C PHE A 62 -16.78 -38.10 -21.42
N ILE A 63 -15.59 -37.60 -21.75
CA ILE A 63 -14.83 -38.09 -22.90
C ILE A 63 -13.83 -39.19 -22.50
N GLY A 64 -13.38 -39.22 -21.24
CA GLY A 64 -12.31 -40.12 -20.79
C GLY A 64 -12.76 -41.39 -20.09
N HIS A 65 -12.04 -42.49 -20.36
CA HIS A 65 -12.07 -43.67 -19.51
C HIS A 65 -11.11 -43.44 -18.33
N ASN A 66 -11.63 -43.00 -17.19
CA ASN A 66 -10.82 -42.52 -16.07
C ASN A 66 -11.12 -43.27 -14.77
N PRO A 67 -10.12 -43.87 -14.08
CA PRO A 67 -10.34 -44.49 -12.78
C PRO A 67 -10.80 -43.48 -11.71
N TYR A 68 -10.58 -42.18 -11.94
CA TYR A 68 -10.94 -41.10 -11.03
C TYR A 68 -12.26 -40.39 -11.39
N ARG A 69 -13.18 -41.02 -12.13
CA ARG A 69 -14.45 -40.42 -12.55
C ARG A 69 -15.26 -39.77 -11.42
N ASN A 70 -15.38 -40.45 -10.27
CA ASN A 70 -16.11 -39.92 -9.12
C ASN A 70 -15.47 -38.66 -8.56
N PHE A 71 -14.14 -38.59 -8.56
CA PHE A 71 -13.41 -37.40 -8.13
C PHE A 71 -13.60 -36.24 -9.11
N LEU A 72 -13.56 -36.49 -10.41
CA LEU A 72 -13.78 -35.46 -11.44
C LEU A 72 -15.20 -34.88 -11.36
N LEU A 73 -16.20 -35.74 -11.16
CA LEU A 73 -17.58 -35.32 -10.97
C LEU A 73 -17.73 -34.50 -9.68
N LEU A 74 -17.16 -34.95 -8.56
CA LEU A 74 -17.18 -34.21 -7.30
C LEU A 74 -16.49 -32.84 -7.44
N SER A 75 -15.33 -32.78 -8.10
CA SER A 75 -14.63 -31.53 -8.40
C SER A 75 -15.48 -30.59 -9.25
N ALA A 76 -16.14 -31.10 -10.30
CA ALA A 76 -17.04 -30.32 -11.15
C ALA A 76 -18.25 -29.78 -10.37
N ILE A 77 -18.80 -30.57 -9.44
CA ILE A 77 -19.91 -30.13 -8.58
C ILE A 77 -19.44 -29.03 -7.63
N ILE A 78 -18.33 -29.22 -6.93
CA ILE A 78 -17.79 -28.23 -5.97
C ILE A 78 -17.43 -26.93 -6.67
N ASP A 79 -16.65 -26.99 -7.75
CA ASP A 79 -16.30 -25.79 -8.51
C ASP A 79 -17.54 -25.15 -9.16
N GLY A 80 -18.53 -25.97 -9.57
CA GLY A 80 -19.81 -25.50 -10.11
C GLY A 80 -20.64 -24.71 -9.10
N LEU A 81 -20.70 -25.16 -7.85
CA LEU A 81 -21.32 -24.40 -6.75
C LEU A 81 -20.61 -23.06 -6.54
N MET A 82 -19.28 -23.04 -6.62
CA MET A 82 -18.52 -21.81 -6.51
C MET A 82 -18.74 -20.87 -7.71
N VAL A 83 -18.89 -21.40 -8.93
CA VAL A 83 -19.28 -20.62 -10.12
C VAL A 83 -20.63 -19.92 -9.90
N VAL A 84 -21.64 -20.63 -9.38
CA VAL A 84 -22.95 -20.06 -9.07
C VAL A 84 -22.83 -18.95 -8.01
N ALA A 85 -22.08 -19.21 -6.93
CA ALA A 85 -21.86 -18.23 -5.87
C ALA A 85 -21.15 -16.96 -6.39
N PHE A 86 -20.11 -17.12 -7.21
CA PHE A 86 -19.37 -15.98 -7.78
C PHE A 86 -20.17 -15.22 -8.84
N PHE A 87 -20.98 -15.91 -9.64
CA PHE A 87 -21.92 -15.25 -10.54
C PHE A 87 -22.92 -14.39 -9.76
N TRP A 88 -23.46 -14.91 -8.65
CA TRP A 88 -24.35 -14.16 -7.76
C TRP A 88 -23.65 -12.92 -7.15
N ILE A 89 -22.42 -13.05 -6.65
CA ILE A 89 -21.63 -11.92 -6.11
C ILE A 89 -21.34 -10.87 -7.18
N ILE A 90 -20.98 -11.28 -8.41
CA ILE A 90 -20.77 -10.37 -9.54
C ILE A 90 -22.05 -9.60 -9.87
N SER A 91 -23.19 -10.27 -9.90
CA SER A 91 -24.48 -9.64 -10.20
C SER A 91 -24.84 -8.54 -9.19
N ARG A 92 -24.51 -8.75 -7.91
CA ARG A 92 -24.74 -7.80 -6.82
C ARG A 92 -23.71 -6.67 -6.72
N SER A 93 -22.49 -6.88 -7.23
CA SER A 93 -21.39 -5.91 -7.15
C SER A 93 -21.25 -4.95 -8.33
N LYS A 94 -22.06 -5.14 -9.40
CA LYS A 94 -22.10 -4.26 -10.59
C LYS A 94 -22.13 -2.74 -10.30
N PRO A 95 -22.97 -2.20 -9.40
CA PRO A 95 -23.10 -0.74 -9.25
C PRO A 95 -21.83 -0.05 -8.73
N VAL A 96 -20.91 -0.78 -8.09
CA VAL A 96 -19.66 -0.22 -7.53
C VAL A 96 -18.52 -0.20 -8.57
N ARG A 97 -18.65 -0.94 -9.67
CA ARG A 97 -17.63 -1.07 -10.73
C ARG A 97 -17.26 0.27 -11.38
N TYR A 98 -18.20 1.21 -11.45
CA TYR A 98 -18.07 2.47 -12.18
C TYR A 98 -16.90 3.36 -11.72
N GLN A 99 -16.37 3.17 -10.51
CA GLN A 99 -15.22 3.95 -10.04
C GLN A 99 -13.93 3.69 -10.84
N PHE A 100 -13.75 2.47 -11.36
CA PHE A 100 -12.58 2.11 -12.16
C PHE A 100 -12.79 2.25 -13.66
N GLU A 101 -14.04 2.43 -14.12
CA GLU A 101 -14.36 2.71 -15.54
C GLU A 101 -14.36 4.22 -15.85
N LYS A 102 -14.59 5.07 -14.84
CA LYS A 102 -14.65 6.53 -14.96
C LYS A 102 -13.32 7.26 -14.79
N ALA A 103 -12.19 6.54 -14.65
CA ALA A 103 -10.88 7.16 -14.83
C ALA A 103 -10.72 7.48 -16.32
N VAL A 104 -11.35 8.59 -16.73
CA VAL A 104 -11.34 9.10 -18.09
C VAL A 104 -9.88 9.26 -18.50
N VAL A 105 -9.60 8.59 -19.61
CA VAL A 105 -8.44 8.72 -20.49
C VAL A 105 -8.12 10.20 -20.68
N PHE A 106 -7.29 10.78 -19.81
CA PHE A 106 -6.45 11.87 -20.28
C PHE A 106 -5.43 11.22 -21.21
N GLN A 107 -5.61 11.48 -22.50
CA GLN A 107 -4.70 11.09 -23.56
C GLN A 107 -3.37 11.83 -23.39
N ASP A 108 -2.57 11.49 -22.38
CA ASP A 108 -1.28 12.14 -22.13
C ASP A 108 -0.19 11.09 -22.19
N ILE A 109 0.51 11.06 -23.33
CA ILE A 109 1.84 10.47 -23.58
C ILE A 109 2.23 9.43 -22.53
N ALA A 110 1.71 8.21 -22.66
CA ALA A 110 2.08 7.12 -21.77
C ALA A 110 3.61 7.04 -21.70
N SER A 111 4.17 7.24 -20.51
CA SER A 111 5.62 7.21 -20.33
C SER A 111 6.19 5.91 -20.92
N ILE A 112 7.38 5.97 -21.51
CA ILE A 112 8.01 4.77 -22.10
C ILE A 112 7.97 3.57 -21.13
N PRO A 113 8.27 3.74 -19.82
CA PRO A 113 8.11 2.68 -18.83
C PRO A 113 6.69 2.14 -18.69
N ALA A 114 5.66 3.01 -18.66
CA ALA A 114 4.27 2.59 -18.58
C ALA A 114 3.87 1.75 -19.80
N THR A 115 4.29 2.16 -20.99
CA THR A 115 4.06 1.43 -22.25
C THR A 115 4.76 0.08 -22.27
N LEU A 116 6.04 0.02 -21.86
CA LEU A 116 6.81 -1.22 -21.78
C LEU A 116 6.19 -2.20 -20.77
N LEU A 117 5.76 -1.70 -19.62
CA LEU A 117 5.11 -2.49 -18.60
C LEU A 117 3.76 -3.03 -19.09
N GLN A 118 2.95 -2.21 -19.76
CA GLN A 118 1.69 -2.63 -20.38
C GLN A 118 1.90 -3.71 -21.44
N LYS A 119 2.86 -3.53 -22.37
CA LYS A 119 3.20 -4.52 -23.39
C LYS A 119 3.68 -5.83 -22.77
N THR A 120 4.39 -5.76 -21.66
CA THR A 120 4.84 -6.95 -20.93
C THR A 120 3.66 -7.73 -20.35
N PHE A 121 2.62 -7.06 -19.86
CA PHE A 121 1.38 -7.76 -19.44
C PHE A 121 0.66 -8.42 -20.61
N TRP A 122 0.55 -7.75 -21.77
CA TRP A 122 0.00 -8.38 -22.97
C TRP A 122 0.80 -9.61 -23.40
N LEU A 123 2.13 -9.51 -23.45
CA LEU A 123 3.02 -10.62 -23.77
C LEU A 123 2.89 -11.77 -22.77
N THR A 124 2.85 -11.47 -21.47
CA THR A 124 2.68 -12.48 -20.41
C THR A 124 1.33 -13.18 -20.52
N GLY A 125 0.26 -12.44 -20.83
CA GLY A 125 -1.07 -13.00 -21.06
C GLY A 125 -1.12 -13.89 -22.31
N ALA A 126 -0.53 -13.43 -23.42
CA ALA A 126 -0.42 -14.22 -24.64
C ALA A 126 0.38 -15.50 -24.44
N LEU A 127 1.50 -15.42 -23.69
CA LEU A 127 2.29 -16.58 -23.33
C LEU A 127 1.49 -17.55 -22.43
N ALA A 128 0.68 -17.07 -21.50
CA ALA A 128 -0.18 -17.94 -20.70
C ALA A 128 -1.19 -18.71 -21.56
N VAL A 129 -1.79 -18.06 -22.57
CA VAL A 129 -2.66 -18.74 -23.55
C VAL A 129 -1.87 -19.74 -24.40
N ALA A 130 -0.67 -19.37 -24.86
CA ALA A 130 0.20 -20.30 -25.58
C ALA A 130 0.56 -21.53 -24.73
N MET A 131 0.81 -21.35 -23.43
CA MET A 131 1.07 -22.47 -22.50
C MET A 131 -0.14 -23.39 -22.34
N ILE A 132 -1.36 -22.88 -22.44
CA ILE A 132 -2.58 -23.71 -22.50
C ILE A 132 -2.57 -24.56 -23.77
N ILE A 133 -2.31 -23.95 -24.94
CA ILE A 133 -2.25 -24.65 -26.23
C ILE A 133 -1.15 -25.72 -26.20
N VAL A 134 0.04 -25.38 -25.71
CA VAL A 134 1.16 -26.33 -25.56
C VAL A 134 0.78 -27.47 -24.63
N ALA A 135 0.08 -27.20 -23.52
CA ALA A 135 -0.36 -28.26 -22.61
C ALA A 135 -1.34 -29.24 -23.30
N PHE A 136 -2.30 -28.73 -24.07
CA PHE A 136 -3.20 -29.58 -24.89
C PHE A 136 -2.43 -30.31 -26.00
N TRP A 137 -1.52 -29.64 -26.69
CA TRP A 137 -0.73 -30.24 -27.77
C TRP A 137 0.16 -31.38 -27.27
N CYS A 138 0.87 -31.17 -26.15
CA CYS A 138 1.65 -32.22 -25.50
C CYS A 138 0.77 -33.42 -25.14
N HIS A 139 -0.43 -33.17 -24.58
CA HIS A 139 -1.40 -34.21 -24.27
C HIS A 139 -1.72 -35.12 -25.46
N PHE A 140 -2.06 -34.51 -26.59
CA PHE A 140 -2.43 -35.27 -27.79
C PHE A 140 -1.25 -35.97 -28.47
N GLN A 141 -0.04 -35.40 -28.39
CA GLN A 141 1.15 -35.94 -29.07
C GLN A 141 1.88 -37.01 -28.28
N LEU A 142 1.98 -36.86 -26.96
CA LEU A 142 2.74 -37.80 -26.12
C LEU A 142 1.93 -39.05 -25.79
N ASN A 143 0.59 -38.97 -25.83
CA ASN A 143 -0.29 -40.08 -25.52
C ASN A 143 -1.37 -40.28 -26.61
N PRO A 144 -0.98 -40.53 -27.89
CA PRO A 144 -1.92 -40.59 -29.02
C PRO A 144 -2.91 -41.76 -28.92
N SER A 145 -2.57 -42.79 -28.13
CA SER A 145 -3.39 -43.98 -27.92
C SER A 145 -4.26 -43.92 -26.66
N THR A 146 -4.08 -42.92 -25.79
CA THR A 146 -4.96 -42.77 -24.62
C THR A 146 -6.19 -41.95 -25.00
N PRO A 147 -7.42 -42.41 -24.70
CA PRO A 147 -8.60 -41.57 -24.82
C PRO A 147 -8.44 -40.32 -23.95
N ILE A 148 -9.01 -39.18 -24.38
CA ILE A 148 -8.94 -37.88 -23.68
C ILE A 148 -9.29 -38.08 -22.20
N GLY A 149 -8.30 -38.12 -21.32
CA GLY A 149 -8.47 -38.48 -19.91
C GLY A 149 -7.47 -37.77 -19.03
N VAL A 150 -7.85 -37.47 -17.79
CA VAL A 150 -6.90 -36.95 -16.79
C VAL A 150 -5.83 -37.98 -16.51
N LEU A 151 -4.61 -37.67 -16.94
CA LEU A 151 -3.40 -38.33 -16.53
C LEU A 151 -2.94 -37.69 -15.21
N PHE A 152 -3.11 -38.42 -14.11
CA PHE A 152 -2.47 -38.08 -12.83
C PHE A 152 -1.06 -38.68 -12.72
N HIS A 153 -0.76 -39.66 -13.59
CA HIS A 153 0.50 -40.38 -13.69
C HIS A 153 0.97 -40.25 -15.15
N GLY A 154 2.23 -39.86 -15.37
CA GLY A 154 2.81 -39.54 -16.67
C GLY A 154 3.36 -38.11 -16.73
N PRO A 155 4.29 -37.81 -17.65
CA PRO A 155 5.08 -36.56 -17.69
C PRO A 155 4.26 -35.28 -17.84
N GLU A 156 2.93 -35.38 -17.97
CA GLU A 156 2.03 -34.28 -18.12
C GLU A 156 1.51 -33.77 -16.77
N PRO A 157 1.50 -32.45 -16.57
CA PRO A 157 0.80 -31.87 -15.45
C PRO A 157 -0.71 -31.97 -15.69
N THR A 158 -1.52 -32.22 -14.65
CA THR A 158 -2.98 -32.27 -14.81
C THR A 158 -3.45 -31.03 -15.57
N LEU A 159 -3.89 -31.26 -16.80
CA LEU A 159 -4.27 -30.21 -17.72
C LEU A 159 -5.28 -29.25 -17.06
N GLY A 160 -6.19 -29.76 -16.24
CA GLY A 160 -7.15 -28.95 -15.48
C GLY A 160 -6.51 -27.86 -14.60
N ASN A 161 -5.57 -28.19 -13.70
CA ASN A 161 -4.96 -27.19 -12.82
C ASN A 161 -4.04 -26.22 -13.57
N ALA A 162 -3.28 -26.71 -14.54
CA ALA A 162 -2.42 -25.86 -15.38
C ALA A 162 -3.27 -24.88 -16.21
N VAL A 163 -4.29 -25.38 -16.90
CA VAL A 163 -5.20 -24.58 -17.72
C VAL A 163 -5.96 -23.57 -16.86
N THR A 164 -6.43 -23.96 -15.69
CA THR A 164 -7.07 -23.04 -14.74
C THR A 164 -6.11 -21.92 -14.31
N MET A 165 -4.89 -22.28 -13.90
CA MET A 165 -3.88 -21.30 -13.46
C MET A 165 -3.51 -20.33 -14.59
N TYR A 166 -3.19 -20.84 -15.79
CA TYR A 166 -2.84 -20.01 -16.94
C TYR A 166 -4.02 -19.16 -17.43
N SER A 167 -5.25 -19.63 -17.31
CA SER A 167 -6.45 -18.84 -17.62
C SER A 167 -6.61 -17.67 -16.66
N VAL A 168 -6.39 -17.89 -15.36
CA VAL A 168 -6.39 -16.81 -14.36
C VAL A 168 -5.25 -15.83 -14.61
N ILE A 169 -4.03 -16.31 -14.91
CA ILE A 169 -2.90 -15.44 -15.28
C ILE A 169 -3.24 -14.60 -16.51
N GLY A 170 -3.75 -15.23 -17.58
CA GLY A 170 -4.12 -14.56 -18.82
C GLY A 170 -5.17 -13.47 -18.59
N LEU A 171 -6.20 -13.77 -17.80
CA LEU A 171 -7.22 -12.79 -17.44
C LEU A 171 -6.66 -11.65 -16.58
N LEU A 172 -5.85 -11.93 -15.56
CA LEU A 172 -5.24 -10.89 -14.73
C LEU A 172 -4.36 -9.97 -15.59
N CYS A 173 -3.54 -10.54 -16.46
CA CYS A 173 -2.74 -9.78 -17.43
C CYS A 173 -3.61 -8.91 -18.33
N PHE A 174 -4.71 -9.45 -18.87
CA PHE A 174 -5.67 -8.69 -19.67
C PHE A 174 -6.28 -7.52 -18.88
N LEU A 175 -6.76 -7.77 -17.66
CA LEU A 175 -7.37 -6.74 -16.81
C LEU A 175 -6.37 -5.63 -16.45
N ILE A 176 -5.14 -6.01 -16.08
CA ILE A 176 -4.05 -5.06 -15.76
C ILE A 176 -3.64 -4.25 -16.99
N ALA A 177 -3.54 -4.89 -18.15
CA ALA A 177 -3.13 -4.22 -19.37
C ALA A 177 -4.21 -3.27 -19.90
N ARG A 178 -5.49 -3.61 -19.68
CA ARG A 178 -6.63 -2.79 -20.10
C ARG A 178 -6.93 -1.64 -19.13
N ASN A 179 -6.69 -1.82 -17.83
CA ASN A 179 -6.97 -0.82 -16.82
C ASN A 179 -5.78 -0.60 -15.89
N GLU A 180 -5.12 0.54 -16.04
CA GLU A 180 -3.94 0.91 -15.26
C GLU A 180 -4.22 1.00 -13.76
N SER A 181 -5.43 1.42 -13.35
CA SER A 181 -5.76 1.48 -11.92
C SER A 181 -5.75 0.10 -11.27
N LEU A 182 -6.04 -0.97 -12.03
CA LEU A 182 -6.01 -2.36 -11.55
C LEU A 182 -4.58 -2.90 -11.44
N ARG A 183 -3.61 -2.29 -12.12
CA ARG A 183 -2.20 -2.66 -12.09
C ARG A 183 -1.66 -2.65 -10.67
N ASP A 184 -1.94 -1.60 -9.93
CA ASP A 184 -1.45 -1.44 -8.56
C ASP A 184 -1.92 -2.53 -7.61
N PHE A 185 -3.05 -3.18 -7.94
CA PHE A 185 -3.67 -4.20 -7.11
C PHE A 185 -3.28 -5.62 -7.53
N PHE A 186 -3.33 -5.92 -8.83
CA PHE A 186 -3.15 -7.29 -9.32
C PHE A 186 -1.72 -7.70 -9.63
N VAL A 187 -0.78 -6.76 -9.81
CA VAL A 187 0.62 -7.12 -10.09
C VAL A 187 1.26 -7.85 -8.92
N GLY A 188 0.95 -7.47 -7.68
CA GLY A 188 1.42 -8.20 -6.49
C GLY A 188 0.88 -9.64 -6.42
N THR A 189 -0.37 -9.84 -6.85
CA THR A 189 -0.99 -11.17 -6.95
C THR A 189 -0.31 -12.00 -8.01
N LEU A 190 -0.07 -11.44 -9.21
CA LEU A 190 0.66 -12.09 -10.31
C LEU A 190 2.08 -12.53 -9.88
N LEU A 191 2.86 -11.60 -9.32
CA LEU A 191 4.24 -11.86 -8.89
C LEU A 191 4.32 -12.93 -7.79
N MET A 192 3.34 -13.01 -6.89
CA MET A 192 3.34 -14.04 -5.85
C MET A 192 3.08 -15.44 -6.41
N GLY A 193 2.18 -15.57 -7.39
CA GLY A 193 1.99 -16.84 -8.07
C GLY A 193 3.28 -17.34 -8.71
N TYR A 194 4.03 -16.45 -9.37
CA TYR A 194 5.37 -16.76 -9.89
C TYR A 194 6.36 -17.11 -8.77
N LEU A 195 6.39 -16.32 -7.68
CA LEU A 195 7.31 -16.54 -6.56
C LEU A 195 7.14 -17.93 -5.94
N ILE A 196 5.89 -18.36 -5.68
CA ILE A 196 5.60 -19.69 -5.13
C ILE A 196 6.08 -20.79 -6.06
N ARG A 197 5.87 -20.65 -7.37
CA ARG A 197 6.38 -21.63 -8.36
C ARG A 197 7.91 -21.66 -8.38
N ILE A 198 8.56 -20.49 -8.38
CA ILE A 198 10.02 -20.38 -8.43
C ILE A 198 10.63 -21.01 -7.18
N ILE A 199 10.18 -20.61 -5.98
CA ILE A 199 10.70 -21.15 -4.72
C ILE A 199 10.45 -22.65 -4.62
N GLY A 200 9.24 -23.11 -4.93
CA GLY A 200 8.91 -24.52 -4.88
C GLY A 200 9.72 -25.34 -5.89
N ALA A 201 9.94 -24.83 -7.10
CA ALA A 201 10.75 -25.49 -8.11
C ALA A 201 12.24 -25.54 -7.73
N LEU A 202 12.80 -24.45 -7.20
CA LEU A 202 14.17 -24.41 -6.70
C LEU A 202 14.36 -25.40 -5.55
N GLY A 203 13.43 -25.40 -4.58
CA GLY A 203 13.43 -26.37 -3.48
C GLY A 203 13.40 -27.80 -3.99
N TRP A 204 12.59 -28.09 -5.00
CA TRP A 204 12.53 -29.41 -5.60
C TRP A 204 13.85 -29.82 -6.27
N LEU A 205 14.44 -28.93 -7.07
CA LEU A 205 15.69 -29.19 -7.78
C LEU A 205 16.88 -29.41 -6.84
N ILE A 206 16.85 -28.84 -5.64
CA ILE A 206 17.87 -29.05 -4.61
C ILE A 206 17.72 -30.43 -3.97
N VAL A 207 16.47 -30.87 -3.71
CA VAL A 207 16.19 -32.07 -2.92
C VAL A 207 16.17 -33.34 -3.76
N ALA A 208 15.67 -33.28 -5.01
CA ALA A 208 15.43 -34.47 -5.82
C ALA A 208 15.58 -34.22 -7.32
N LYS A 209 15.93 -35.30 -8.04
CA LYS A 209 15.76 -35.36 -9.49
C LYS A 209 14.26 -35.38 -9.83
N VAL A 210 13.89 -34.70 -10.90
CA VAL A 210 12.49 -34.51 -11.28
C VAL A 210 12.07 -35.61 -12.25
N TYR A 211 11.41 -36.64 -11.71
CA TYR A 211 10.83 -37.75 -12.45
C TYR A 211 9.31 -37.72 -12.39
N VAL A 212 8.66 -38.36 -13.37
CA VAL A 212 7.23 -38.66 -13.29
C VAL A 212 6.98 -40.11 -13.66
N SER A 213 6.27 -40.81 -12.79
CA SER A 213 5.87 -42.20 -12.99
C SER A 213 4.72 -42.29 -13.98
N GLN A 214 4.91 -43.07 -15.04
CA GLN A 214 3.88 -43.40 -16.03
C GLN A 214 2.93 -44.49 -15.52
N PRO A 215 1.72 -44.65 -16.11
CA PRO A 215 0.78 -45.72 -15.74
C PRO A 215 1.36 -47.15 -15.84
N GLY A 216 2.39 -47.36 -16.67
CA GLY A 216 3.11 -48.63 -16.79
C GLY A 216 4.24 -48.84 -15.77
N GLY A 217 4.38 -47.97 -14.76
CA GLY A 217 5.43 -48.04 -13.74
C GLY A 217 6.81 -47.53 -14.17
N ALA A 218 6.96 -47.09 -15.42
CA ALA A 218 8.20 -46.48 -15.91
C ALA A 218 8.33 -45.03 -15.42
N ASP A 219 9.47 -44.67 -14.86
CA ASP A 219 9.79 -43.30 -14.47
C ASP A 219 10.45 -42.54 -15.62
N VAL A 220 9.83 -41.46 -16.07
CA VAL A 220 10.38 -40.58 -17.12
C VAL A 220 10.98 -39.34 -16.48
N SER A 221 12.24 -39.05 -16.81
CA SER A 221 12.88 -37.81 -16.40
C SER A 221 12.26 -36.63 -17.14
N ILE A 222 11.73 -35.66 -16.41
CA ILE A 222 11.21 -34.39 -16.96
C ILE A 222 12.11 -33.21 -16.59
N GLN A 223 13.32 -33.48 -16.12
CA GLN A 223 14.27 -32.49 -15.60
C GLN A 223 14.45 -31.29 -16.54
N SER A 224 14.64 -31.54 -17.84
CA SER A 224 14.88 -30.48 -18.83
C SER A 224 13.67 -29.57 -19.02
N LEU A 225 12.47 -30.14 -19.12
CA LEU A 225 11.22 -29.37 -19.25
C LEU A 225 10.91 -28.58 -17.97
N PHE A 226 11.14 -29.20 -16.81
CA PHE A 226 10.97 -28.57 -15.51
C PHE A 226 11.92 -27.38 -15.33
N THR A 227 13.18 -27.56 -15.71
CA THR A 227 14.22 -26.50 -15.67
C THR A 227 13.88 -25.37 -16.64
N LEU A 228 13.44 -25.69 -17.86
CA LEU A 228 13.00 -24.68 -18.83
C LEU A 228 11.82 -23.87 -18.30
N SER A 229 10.81 -24.54 -17.73
CA SER A 229 9.67 -23.87 -17.09
C SER A 229 10.13 -22.94 -15.96
N LEU A 230 11.06 -23.39 -15.11
CA LEU A 230 11.63 -22.55 -14.05
C LEU A 230 12.32 -21.30 -14.62
N VAL A 231 13.18 -21.47 -15.63
CA VAL A 231 13.85 -20.34 -16.29
C VAL A 231 12.83 -19.35 -16.84
N ILE A 232 11.79 -19.82 -17.54
CA ILE A 232 10.72 -18.95 -18.05
C ILE A 232 10.03 -18.19 -16.91
N ASN A 233 9.66 -18.86 -15.82
CA ASN A 233 9.01 -18.19 -14.68
C ASN A 233 9.94 -17.15 -14.01
N ILE A 234 11.23 -17.45 -13.85
CA ILE A 234 12.22 -16.50 -13.33
C ILE A 234 12.36 -15.30 -14.25
N SER A 235 12.51 -15.51 -15.57
CA SER A 235 12.65 -14.44 -16.55
C SER A 235 11.42 -13.53 -16.57
N LEU A 236 10.21 -14.09 -16.59
CA LEU A 236 8.97 -13.30 -16.56
C LEU A 236 8.85 -12.50 -15.26
N SER A 237 9.09 -13.14 -14.11
CA SER A 237 9.04 -12.47 -12.80
C SER A 237 10.06 -11.34 -12.70
N ALA A 238 11.29 -11.56 -13.19
CA ALA A 238 12.36 -10.58 -13.22
C ALA A 238 12.02 -9.39 -14.13
N ILE A 239 11.54 -9.65 -15.36
CA ILE A 239 11.14 -8.62 -16.32
C ILE A 239 9.97 -7.79 -15.76
N LEU A 240 8.94 -8.43 -15.23
CA LEU A 240 7.80 -7.75 -14.60
C LEU A 240 8.24 -6.88 -13.42
N THR A 241 9.12 -7.39 -12.57
CA THR A 241 9.66 -6.65 -11.42
C THR A 241 10.53 -5.48 -11.87
N ALA A 242 11.38 -5.67 -12.90
CA ALA A 242 12.26 -4.66 -13.45
C ALA A 242 11.47 -3.51 -14.09
N PHE A 243 10.49 -3.82 -14.96
CA PHE A 243 9.65 -2.79 -15.58
C PHE A 243 8.70 -2.12 -14.59
N ARG A 244 8.20 -2.85 -13.58
CA ARG A 244 7.46 -2.22 -12.48
C ARG A 244 8.35 -1.24 -11.72
N ARG A 245 9.60 -1.62 -11.41
CA ARG A 245 10.55 -0.72 -10.74
C ARG A 245 10.86 0.50 -11.61
N LEU A 246 11.12 0.30 -12.90
CA LEU A 246 11.36 1.39 -13.84
C LEU A 246 10.16 2.36 -13.91
N TYR A 247 8.94 1.82 -14.01
CA TYR A 247 7.72 2.62 -13.97
C TYR A 247 7.64 3.47 -12.71
N TYR A 248 7.82 2.88 -11.53
CA TYR A 248 7.76 3.64 -10.28
C TYR A 248 8.88 4.69 -10.18
N ASN A 249 10.10 4.34 -10.60
CA ASN A 249 11.24 5.26 -10.58
C ASN A 249 11.02 6.49 -11.49
N VAL A 250 10.39 6.30 -12.65
CA VAL A 250 10.15 7.40 -13.60
C VAL A 250 8.91 8.18 -13.24
N GLU A 251 7.78 7.50 -13.02
CA GLU A 251 6.48 8.14 -12.79
C GLU A 251 6.42 8.87 -11.45
N PHE A 252 7.00 8.27 -10.39
CA PHE A 252 6.99 8.84 -9.05
C PHE A 252 8.33 9.46 -8.67
N THR A 253 9.33 9.51 -9.56
CA THR A 253 10.70 9.99 -9.28
C THR A 253 11.32 9.40 -8.00
N ILE A 254 10.96 8.15 -7.65
CA ILE A 254 11.49 7.49 -6.45
C ILE A 254 12.86 6.86 -6.74
N THR A 255 13.75 6.96 -5.76
CA THR A 255 15.12 6.43 -5.85
C THR A 255 15.47 5.50 -4.69
N SER A 256 14.82 5.67 -3.54
CA SER A 256 15.11 4.96 -2.29
C SER A 256 14.10 3.84 -2.01
N PHE A 257 12.85 4.02 -2.44
CA PHE A 257 11.76 3.10 -2.13
C PHE A 257 11.63 1.94 -3.14
N TYR A 258 11.23 0.77 -2.63
CA TYR A 258 10.75 -0.32 -3.48
C TYR A 258 9.31 -0.04 -3.92
N PRO A 259 8.85 -0.52 -5.09
CA PRO A 259 7.49 -0.29 -5.57
C PRO A 259 6.39 -0.68 -4.58
N SER A 260 6.54 -1.79 -3.85
CA SER A 260 5.58 -2.23 -2.82
C SER A 260 5.47 -1.23 -1.68
N SER A 261 6.60 -0.70 -1.22
CA SER A 261 6.68 0.23 -0.10
C SER A 261 6.21 1.63 -0.49
N ALA A 262 6.60 2.08 -1.68
CA ALA A 262 6.09 3.31 -2.28
C ALA A 262 4.56 3.28 -2.41
N ARG A 263 4.02 2.14 -2.83
CA ARG A 263 2.57 1.94 -2.89
C ARG A 263 1.93 1.98 -1.50
N ASN A 264 2.52 1.31 -0.52
CA ASN A 264 2.04 1.36 0.85
C ASN A 264 2.02 2.80 1.41
N VAL A 265 3.07 3.59 1.18
CA VAL A 265 3.11 5.03 1.54
C VAL A 265 1.90 5.78 0.96
N MET A 266 1.63 5.62 -0.35
CA MET A 266 0.52 6.29 -1.00
C MET A 266 -0.84 5.85 -0.44
N CYS A 267 -1.01 4.55 -0.16
CA CYS A 267 -2.23 4.00 0.42
C CYS A 267 -2.43 4.47 1.87
N MET A 268 -1.36 4.48 2.67
CA MET A 268 -1.38 4.99 4.04
C MET A 268 -1.75 6.48 4.06
N HIS A 269 -1.19 7.29 3.15
CA HIS A 269 -1.60 8.68 3.00
C HIS A 269 -3.09 8.82 2.68
N ARG A 270 -3.62 8.05 1.72
CA ARG A 270 -5.05 8.08 1.34
C ARG A 270 -5.96 7.65 2.49
N ALA A 271 -5.56 6.66 3.27
CA ALA A 271 -6.32 6.19 4.43
C ALA A 271 -6.39 7.23 5.56
N LEU A 272 -5.31 8.00 5.75
CA LEU A 272 -5.21 9.02 6.80
C LEU A 272 -5.79 10.38 6.36
N PHE A 273 -5.71 10.71 5.07
CA PHE A 273 -6.10 11.99 4.50
C PHE A 273 -7.04 11.77 3.29
N PRO A 274 -8.32 11.46 3.53
CA PRO A 274 -9.27 11.16 2.47
C PRO A 274 -9.59 12.37 1.56
N GLU A 275 -9.36 13.59 2.05
CA GLU A 275 -9.68 14.84 1.34
C GLU A 275 -8.65 15.26 0.27
N GLY A 276 -7.51 14.57 0.15
CA GLY A 276 -6.47 14.93 -0.84
C GLY A 276 -5.69 13.74 -1.40
N PRO A 277 -6.35 12.74 -2.03
CA PRO A 277 -5.70 11.56 -2.59
C PRO A 277 -4.76 11.85 -3.77
N GLU A 278 -4.95 12.99 -4.44
CA GLU A 278 -4.10 13.49 -5.53
C GLU A 278 -2.69 13.86 -5.06
N ASP A 279 -2.54 14.29 -3.81
CA ASP A 279 -1.25 14.69 -3.25
C ASP A 279 -0.38 13.48 -2.85
N SER A 280 -0.91 12.25 -2.90
CA SER A 280 -0.16 11.04 -2.48
C SER A 280 1.17 10.86 -3.22
N GLY A 281 1.25 11.25 -4.50
CA GLY A 281 2.49 11.21 -5.27
C GLY A 281 3.54 12.21 -4.74
N GLU A 282 3.12 13.43 -4.43
CA GLU A 282 3.98 14.46 -3.83
C GLU A 282 4.47 14.05 -2.43
N VAL A 283 3.58 13.47 -1.62
CA VAL A 283 3.93 12.94 -0.29
C VAL A 283 4.95 11.82 -0.39
N LEU A 284 4.76 10.88 -1.33
CA LEU A 284 5.74 9.83 -1.60
C LEU A 284 7.09 10.42 -2.01
N GLN A 285 7.12 11.40 -2.91
CA GLN A 285 8.35 12.08 -3.33
C GLN A 285 9.03 12.80 -2.18
N ALA A 286 8.28 13.47 -1.31
CA ALA A 286 8.83 14.15 -0.14
C ALA A 286 9.51 13.15 0.81
N ILE A 287 8.88 12.00 1.06
CA ILE A 287 9.46 10.92 1.87
C ILE A 287 10.69 10.31 1.19
N ASP A 288 10.63 10.06 -0.13
CA ASP A 288 11.77 9.51 -0.88
C ASP A 288 12.97 10.46 -0.90
N ARG A 289 12.74 11.76 -1.09
CA ARG A 289 13.78 12.80 -1.01
C ARG A 289 14.40 12.85 0.38
N TYR A 290 13.57 12.86 1.43
CA TYR A 290 14.04 12.80 2.81
C TYR A 290 14.91 11.55 3.03
N ALA A 291 14.44 10.38 2.57
CA ALA A 291 15.21 9.14 2.66
C ALA A 291 16.52 9.19 1.85
N GLY A 292 16.52 9.84 0.69
CA GLY A 292 17.68 10.03 -0.16
C GLY A 292 18.78 10.91 0.47
N THR A 293 18.40 11.83 1.37
CA THR A 293 19.38 12.65 2.11
C THR A 293 20.10 11.89 3.22
N ILE A 294 19.56 10.75 3.67
CA ILE A 294 20.20 9.92 4.68
C ILE A 294 21.36 9.14 4.05
N ARG A 295 22.59 9.54 4.38
CA ARG A 295 23.81 8.85 3.93
C ARG A 295 23.98 7.51 4.65
N GLY A 296 24.47 6.51 3.91
CA GLY A 296 24.92 5.22 4.45
C GLY A 296 23.86 4.12 4.53
N ARG A 297 24.20 3.03 5.22
CA ARG A 297 23.37 1.80 5.34
C ARG A 297 21.97 2.05 5.92
N LYS A 298 21.76 3.17 6.61
CA LYS A 298 20.49 3.55 7.24
C LYS A 298 19.40 3.95 6.22
N ARG A 299 19.74 4.24 4.97
CA ARG A 299 18.76 4.57 3.91
C ARG A 299 17.70 3.49 3.72
N GLY A 300 18.10 2.22 3.77
CA GLY A 300 17.18 1.09 3.63
C GLY A 300 16.21 0.93 4.82
N LEU A 301 16.56 1.44 6.01
CA LEU A 301 15.74 1.30 7.21
C LEU A 301 14.45 2.13 7.15
N LEU A 302 14.41 3.22 6.39
CA LEU A 302 13.16 3.99 6.20
C LEU A 302 12.13 3.27 5.34
N ASN A 303 12.58 2.39 4.45
CA ASN A 303 11.71 1.58 3.60
C ASN A 303 11.13 0.39 4.40
N PHE A 304 11.86 -0.08 5.41
CA PHE A 304 11.55 -1.30 6.15
C PHE A 304 10.16 -1.32 6.81
N PRO A 305 9.68 -0.27 7.53
CA PRO A 305 8.33 -0.28 8.11
C PRO A 305 7.23 -0.44 7.06
N PHE A 306 7.33 0.28 5.94
CA PHE A 306 6.36 0.20 4.85
C PHE A 306 6.41 -1.17 4.16
N TRP A 307 7.59 -1.74 3.95
CA TRP A 307 7.71 -3.07 3.40
C TRP A 307 7.09 -4.14 4.32
N LEU A 308 7.32 -4.03 5.63
CA LEU A 308 6.84 -5.00 6.62
C LEU A 308 5.32 -4.96 6.74
N ILE A 309 4.72 -3.76 6.80
CA ILE A 309 3.25 -3.59 6.81
C ILE A 309 2.63 -4.24 5.57
N GLU A 310 3.22 -4.00 4.40
CA GLU A 310 2.69 -4.46 3.12
C GLU A 310 2.79 -5.99 2.95
N ASN A 311 3.91 -6.60 3.31
CA ASN A 311 4.22 -7.98 2.95
C ASN A 311 4.14 -8.98 4.10
N VAL A 312 4.29 -8.54 5.35
CA VAL A 312 4.46 -9.43 6.51
C VAL A 312 3.32 -9.24 7.51
N LEU A 313 3.14 -8.03 8.04
CA LEU A 313 2.17 -7.77 9.12
C LEU A 313 0.74 -8.00 8.67
N SER A 314 0.41 -7.72 7.40
CA SER A 314 -0.92 -8.00 6.84
C SER A 314 -1.27 -9.50 6.92
N GLY A 315 -0.29 -10.38 6.67
CA GLY A 315 -0.48 -11.83 6.79
C GLY A 315 -0.57 -12.31 8.24
N ILE A 316 0.32 -11.81 9.10
CA ILE A 316 0.33 -12.16 10.54
C ILE A 316 -0.97 -11.75 11.22
N TRP A 317 -1.44 -10.53 10.97
CA TRP A 317 -2.62 -9.98 11.62
C TRP A 317 -3.90 -10.30 10.83
N GLY A 318 -4.42 -11.51 11.04
CA GLY A 318 -5.74 -11.92 10.57
C GLY A 318 -5.79 -12.36 9.11
N PHE A 319 -4.68 -12.86 8.55
CA PHE A 319 -4.59 -13.35 7.17
C PHE A 319 -5.14 -12.37 6.13
N ARG A 320 -4.87 -11.08 6.32
CA ARG A 320 -5.40 -10.03 5.47
C ARG A 320 -4.61 -9.91 4.17
N PRO A 321 -5.21 -9.42 3.08
CA PRO A 321 -4.47 -9.16 1.85
C PRO A 321 -3.46 -8.02 2.10
N PRO A 322 -2.48 -7.80 1.21
CA PRO A 322 -1.52 -6.72 1.36
C PRO A 322 -2.22 -5.37 1.61
N PHE A 323 -1.70 -4.57 2.55
CA PHE A 323 -2.31 -3.32 2.99
C PHE A 323 -2.76 -2.42 1.83
N SER A 324 -1.91 -2.27 0.82
CA SER A 324 -2.21 -1.46 -0.36
C SER A 324 -3.42 -1.91 -1.19
N THR A 325 -3.86 -3.16 -1.01
CA THR A 325 -5.00 -3.74 -1.73
C THR A 325 -6.34 -3.63 -0.99
N MET A 326 -6.31 -3.28 0.29
CA MET A 326 -7.52 -3.03 1.08
C MET A 326 -8.22 -1.73 0.62
N SER A 327 -9.52 -1.60 0.90
CA SER A 327 -10.22 -0.31 0.71
C SER A 327 -9.70 0.75 1.71
N PRO A 328 -9.80 2.06 1.43
CA PRO A 328 -9.31 3.11 2.35
C PRO A 328 -9.90 3.02 3.77
N ASN A 329 -11.19 2.70 3.88
CA ASN A 329 -11.85 2.50 5.18
C ASN A 329 -11.27 1.29 5.92
N GLU A 330 -11.01 0.20 5.18
CA GLU A 330 -10.42 -1.01 5.74
C GLU A 330 -8.95 -0.79 6.13
N GLN A 331 -8.21 0.01 5.35
CA GLN A 331 -6.84 0.43 5.68
C GLN A 331 -6.82 1.22 7.00
N LEU A 332 -7.74 2.18 7.16
CA LEU A 332 -7.85 2.95 8.39
C LEU A 332 -8.26 2.08 9.57
N TYR A 333 -9.23 1.18 9.38
CA TYR A 333 -9.63 0.20 10.39
C TYR A 333 -8.44 -0.67 10.79
N TYR A 334 -7.69 -1.19 9.82
CA TYR A 334 -6.52 -2.04 10.04
C TYR A 334 -5.42 -1.30 10.81
N LEU A 335 -5.15 -0.05 10.43
CA LEU A 335 -4.20 0.82 11.12
C LEU A 335 -4.58 1.00 12.59
N ARG A 336 -5.84 1.32 12.88
CA ARG A 336 -6.29 1.58 14.26
C ARG A 336 -6.34 0.32 15.12
N HIS A 337 -6.87 -0.78 14.59
CA HIS A 337 -7.16 -1.97 15.40
C HIS A 337 -5.99 -2.95 15.50
N TYR A 338 -5.12 -3.01 14.50
CA TYR A 338 -4.04 -4.00 14.49
C TYR A 338 -2.66 -3.38 14.63
N LEU A 339 -2.45 -2.20 14.07
CA LEU A 339 -1.14 -1.62 13.94
C LEU A 339 -0.83 -0.58 15.03
N ILE A 340 -1.73 0.38 15.28
CA ILE A 340 -1.54 1.50 16.19
C ILE A 340 -2.47 1.34 17.40
N ARG A 341 -2.22 0.29 18.19
CA ARG A 341 -3.08 -0.10 19.31
C ARG A 341 -2.75 0.68 20.60
N PRO A 342 -3.75 1.03 21.43
CA PRO A 342 -3.52 1.54 22.79
C PRO A 342 -2.64 0.59 23.62
N LEU A 343 -1.90 1.14 24.60
CA LEU A 343 -0.99 0.36 25.45
C LEU A 343 -1.69 -0.81 26.15
N ALA A 344 -2.90 -0.58 26.69
CA ALA A 344 -3.68 -1.62 27.36
C ALA A 344 -3.99 -2.82 26.44
N GLU A 345 -4.43 -2.56 25.21
CA GLU A 345 -4.74 -3.63 24.24
C GLU A 345 -3.50 -4.39 23.80
N ARG A 346 -2.34 -3.73 23.70
CA ARG A 346 -1.07 -4.38 23.34
C ARG A 346 -0.60 -5.33 24.44
N GLN A 347 -0.71 -4.90 25.70
CA GLN A 347 -0.37 -5.72 26.87
C GLN A 347 -1.31 -6.93 27.03
N GLN A 348 -2.57 -6.80 26.62
CA GLN A 348 -3.54 -7.89 26.65
C GLN A 348 -3.49 -8.81 25.43
N SER A 349 -2.66 -8.51 24.43
CA SER A 349 -2.56 -9.33 23.22
C SER A 349 -1.86 -10.67 23.50
N GLY A 350 -2.17 -11.71 22.71
CA GLY A 350 -1.53 -13.02 22.88
C GLY A 350 -0.02 -13.05 22.65
N LEU A 351 0.53 -12.01 21.99
CA LEU A 351 1.97 -11.81 21.78
C LEU A 351 2.32 -10.33 22.01
N PRO A 352 2.46 -9.88 23.28
CA PRO A 352 2.65 -8.48 23.62
C PRO A 352 3.87 -7.84 22.97
N GLU A 353 4.98 -8.57 22.88
CA GLU A 353 6.22 -8.08 22.25
C GLU A 353 6.04 -7.82 20.75
N LEU A 354 5.34 -8.71 20.06
CA LEU A 354 5.04 -8.55 18.64
C LEU A 354 4.06 -7.38 18.42
N ALA A 355 3.09 -7.19 19.31
CA ALA A 355 2.16 -6.06 19.27
C ALA A 355 2.89 -4.72 19.56
N GLU A 356 3.84 -4.72 20.50
CA GLU A 356 4.70 -3.57 20.79
C GLU A 356 5.56 -3.19 19.58
N LEU A 357 6.27 -4.17 19.00
CA LEU A 357 7.09 -3.97 17.80
C LEU A 357 6.26 -3.48 16.62
N THR A 358 5.10 -4.11 16.38
CA THR A 358 4.16 -3.71 15.34
C THR A 358 3.73 -2.25 15.52
N ASN A 359 3.41 -1.85 16.75
CA ASN A 359 3.02 -0.49 17.06
C ASN A 359 4.15 0.51 16.84
N GLN A 360 5.37 0.22 17.29
CA GLN A 360 6.52 1.10 17.07
C GLN A 360 6.80 1.34 15.58
N LEU A 361 6.78 0.26 14.78
CA LEU A 361 6.96 0.36 13.33
C LEU A 361 5.83 1.15 12.65
N SER A 362 4.60 0.96 13.11
CA SER A 362 3.43 1.60 12.53
C SER A 362 3.32 3.06 12.92
N VAL A 363 3.67 3.41 14.16
CA VAL A 363 3.79 4.81 14.61
C VAL A 363 4.90 5.52 13.83
N ALA A 364 6.02 4.85 13.56
CA ALA A 364 7.09 5.42 12.74
C ALA A 364 6.63 5.68 11.30
N ALA A 365 6.00 4.69 10.65
CA ALA A 365 5.44 4.83 9.30
C ALA A 365 4.38 5.95 9.24
N HIS A 366 3.45 5.96 10.20
CA HIS A 366 2.43 6.97 10.35
C HIS A 366 3.02 8.38 10.50
N SER A 367 3.99 8.55 11.40
CA SER A 367 4.64 9.85 11.65
C SER A 367 5.35 10.38 10.40
N ILE A 368 6.01 9.51 9.64
CA ILE A 368 6.67 9.89 8.37
C ILE A 368 5.63 10.38 7.35
N VAL A 369 4.51 9.68 7.22
CA VAL A 369 3.42 10.07 6.29
C VAL A 369 2.76 11.38 6.73
N LEU A 370 2.49 11.56 8.02
CA LEU A 370 1.96 12.81 8.56
C LEU A 370 2.91 13.99 8.29
N PHE A 371 4.20 13.82 8.64
CA PHE A 371 5.21 14.84 8.46
C PHE A 371 5.31 15.28 7.00
N ALA A 372 5.34 14.33 6.06
CA ALA A 372 5.40 14.62 4.64
C ALA A 372 4.12 15.27 4.12
N SER A 373 2.94 14.81 4.54
CA SER A 373 1.65 15.40 4.12
C SER A 373 1.55 16.87 4.53
N TYR A 374 1.90 17.19 5.77
CA TYR A 374 1.88 18.56 6.29
C TYR A 374 3.02 19.45 5.78
N SER A 375 4.05 18.86 5.19
CA SER A 375 5.15 19.60 4.55
C SER A 375 4.81 20.03 3.11
N THR A 376 3.75 19.49 2.50
CA THR A 376 3.32 19.88 1.15
C THR A 376 2.85 21.34 1.13
N LEU A 377 3.22 22.10 0.08
CA LEU A 377 2.87 23.53 -0.05
C LEU A 377 1.36 23.75 0.04
N LYS A 378 0.57 22.83 -0.50
CA LYS A 378 -0.89 22.88 -0.45
C LYS A 378 -1.44 22.77 0.96
N LYS A 379 -0.78 22.08 1.90
CA LYS A 379 -1.30 21.90 3.28
C LYS A 379 -0.60 22.76 4.33
N GLN A 380 0.51 23.41 3.98
CA GLN A 380 1.22 24.33 4.90
C GLN A 380 0.31 25.42 5.47
N HIS A 381 -0.66 25.92 4.70
CA HIS A 381 -1.61 26.93 5.18
C HIS A 381 -2.58 26.38 6.24
N GLN A 382 -2.94 25.09 6.18
CA GLN A 382 -3.89 24.46 7.10
C GLN A 382 -3.32 24.32 8.52
N ILE A 383 -2.00 24.15 8.62
CA ILE A 383 -1.29 24.07 9.92
C ILE A 383 -0.74 25.41 10.39
N GLY A 384 -1.03 26.50 9.69
CA GLY A 384 -0.47 27.82 9.98
C GLY A 384 1.05 27.88 9.86
N TYR A 385 1.66 26.96 9.11
CA TYR A 385 3.10 26.93 8.90
C TYR A 385 3.50 27.97 7.87
N VAL A 386 4.31 28.94 8.29
CA VAL A 386 4.94 29.93 7.41
C VAL A 386 6.40 29.55 7.25
N ALA A 387 6.77 29.14 6.03
CA ALA A 387 8.13 28.76 5.68
C ALA A 387 9.11 29.89 6.03
N PRO A 388 10.31 29.59 6.57
CA PRO A 388 11.24 30.61 7.08
C PRO A 388 11.51 31.77 6.12
N GLY A 389 11.73 31.49 4.82
CA GLY A 389 11.97 32.52 3.80
C GLY A 389 10.72 33.23 3.27
N ALA A 390 9.53 32.70 3.55
CA ALA A 390 8.25 33.36 3.24
C ALA A 390 7.78 34.27 4.38
N ARG A 391 8.37 34.16 5.58
CA ARG A 391 8.05 35.02 6.73
C ARG A 391 8.31 36.49 6.41
N ASP A 392 9.40 36.78 5.71
CA ASP A 392 9.77 38.17 5.38
C ASP A 392 9.02 38.69 4.13
N ARG A 393 8.59 37.80 3.22
CA ARG A 393 7.89 38.18 1.97
C ARG A 393 6.38 38.34 2.12
N LEU A 394 5.78 37.68 3.14
CA LEU A 394 4.35 37.80 3.46
C LEU A 394 4.07 38.83 4.54
N GLN A 395 5.12 39.42 5.12
CA GLN A 395 5.00 40.68 5.84
C GLN A 395 4.73 41.76 4.79
N GLY A 396 3.46 42.16 4.64
CA GLY A 396 3.16 43.37 3.90
C GLY A 396 4.01 44.50 4.45
N GLU A 397 4.64 45.28 3.57
CA GLU A 397 5.35 46.50 3.96
C GLU A 397 4.49 47.23 4.98
N ALA A 398 5.02 47.44 6.19
CA ALA A 398 4.30 48.15 7.22
C ALA A 398 3.92 49.51 6.62
N LEU A 399 2.62 49.72 6.38
CA LEU A 399 2.14 51.03 5.96
C LEU A 399 2.60 52.04 7.02
N PRO A 400 3.16 53.21 6.64
CA PRO A 400 3.63 54.22 7.59
C PRO A 400 2.49 54.83 8.42
N THR A 401 1.25 54.40 8.21
CA THR A 401 0.09 54.82 8.99
C THR A 401 0.08 54.16 10.37
N PRO A 402 -0.13 54.93 11.45
CA PRO A 402 -0.26 54.38 12.79
C PRO A 402 -1.42 53.38 12.86
N PRO A 403 -1.35 52.37 13.75
CA PRO A 403 -2.38 51.35 13.87
C PRO A 403 -3.76 51.98 14.13
N PRO A 404 -4.85 51.40 13.60
CA PRO A 404 -6.20 51.96 13.69
C PRO A 404 -6.72 52.14 15.13
N PHE A 405 -6.02 51.57 16.12
CA PHE A 405 -6.32 51.69 17.54
C PHE A 405 -5.44 52.71 18.29
N ALA A 406 -4.70 53.57 17.59
CA ALA A 406 -3.92 54.65 18.22
C ALA A 406 -4.80 55.64 19.00
N ARG A 407 -6.12 55.66 18.74
CA ARG A 407 -7.10 56.35 19.58
C ARG A 407 -7.91 55.31 20.34
N VAL A 408 -7.48 55.02 21.57
CA VAL A 408 -8.30 54.30 22.56
C VAL A 408 -9.64 55.03 22.64
N ALA A 409 -10.75 54.32 22.45
CA ALA A 409 -12.08 54.89 22.64
C ALA A 409 -12.14 55.52 24.03
N GLN A 410 -12.62 56.76 24.14
CA GLN A 410 -12.70 57.43 25.44
C GLN A 410 -13.64 56.61 26.33
N LEU A 411 -13.12 56.16 27.47
CA LEU A 411 -13.93 55.45 28.46
C LEU A 411 -14.99 56.42 29.02
N PRO A 412 -16.23 55.95 29.26
CA PRO A 412 -17.27 56.76 29.88
C PRO A 412 -16.77 57.30 31.22
N ARG A 413 -17.02 58.58 31.50
CA ARG A 413 -16.56 59.20 32.76
C ARG A 413 -17.50 58.91 33.94
N ASN A 414 -18.77 58.60 33.65
CA ASN A 414 -19.78 58.25 34.64
C ASN A 414 -20.97 57.50 33.99
N GLU A 415 -21.91 57.05 34.82
CA GLU A 415 -23.06 56.22 34.39
C GLU A 415 -24.07 56.95 33.50
N THR A 416 -24.07 58.29 33.52
CA THR A 416 -24.94 59.15 32.69
C THR A 416 -24.27 59.62 31.40
N ASP A 417 -23.05 59.16 31.11
CA ASP A 417 -22.31 59.53 29.92
C ASP A 417 -23.05 59.04 28.66
N PRO A 418 -23.37 59.92 27.69
CA PRO A 418 -24.05 59.52 26.46
C PRO A 418 -23.27 58.48 25.64
N LEU A 419 -21.97 58.28 25.90
CA LEU A 419 -21.16 57.21 25.33
C LEU A 419 -21.50 55.81 25.86
N ASN A 420 -22.19 55.70 27.01
CA ASN A 420 -22.48 54.43 27.68
C ASN A 420 -23.66 53.66 27.05
N TYR A 421 -24.48 54.33 26.23
CA TYR A 421 -25.70 53.78 25.62
C TYR A 421 -25.69 53.74 24.09
N GLN A 422 -24.57 54.10 23.44
CA GLN A 422 -24.47 53.93 22.00
C GLN A 422 -24.22 52.45 21.69
N PRO A 423 -25.10 51.76 20.96
CA PRO A 423 -24.80 50.42 20.48
C PRO A 423 -23.50 50.51 19.66
N PRO A 424 -22.55 49.58 19.85
CA PRO A 424 -21.30 49.63 19.12
C PRO A 424 -21.63 49.62 17.63
N ILE A 425 -21.21 50.67 16.92
CA ILE A 425 -21.27 50.68 15.46
C ILE A 425 -20.49 49.44 15.02
N PRO A 426 -21.13 48.44 14.40
CA PRO A 426 -20.41 47.25 13.98
C PRO A 426 -19.32 47.72 13.02
N PRO A 427 -18.03 47.48 13.34
CA PRO A 427 -16.97 47.91 12.45
C PRO A 427 -17.21 47.23 11.10
N PRO A 428 -17.05 47.93 9.97
CA PRO A 428 -17.04 47.26 8.68
C PRO A 428 -15.92 46.23 8.74
N ILE A 429 -16.26 44.94 8.77
CA ILE A 429 -15.29 43.85 8.91
C ILE A 429 -14.32 43.96 7.74
N PRO A 430 -13.08 44.43 7.92
CA PRO A 430 -12.09 44.31 6.87
C PRO A 430 -11.63 42.86 6.97
N GLN A 431 -11.88 42.05 5.94
CA GLN A 431 -11.16 40.78 5.75
C GLN A 431 -9.69 41.06 5.46
N ARG A 432 -8.95 41.61 6.43
CA ARG A 432 -7.51 41.76 6.35
C ARG A 432 -6.93 40.98 7.52
N PRO A 433 -6.12 39.94 7.28
CA PRO A 433 -5.44 39.25 8.36
C PRO A 433 -4.63 40.29 9.12
N ALA A 434 -4.84 40.37 10.44
CA ALA A 434 -4.10 41.29 11.28
C ALA A 434 -2.60 41.11 11.01
N PRO A 435 -1.86 42.18 10.66
CA PRO A 435 -0.42 42.07 10.49
C PRO A 435 0.16 41.57 11.81
N ARG A 436 0.80 40.40 11.78
CA ARG A 436 1.56 39.93 12.95
C ARG A 436 2.78 40.83 13.06
N LEU A 437 2.68 41.84 13.91
CA LEU A 437 3.81 42.65 14.35
C LEU A 437 4.72 41.75 15.18
N SER A 438 5.75 41.22 14.53
CA SER A 438 6.84 40.52 15.19
C SER A 438 7.86 41.56 15.65
N THR A 439 7.70 42.09 16.85
CA THR A 439 8.73 42.94 17.46
C THR A 439 9.85 42.06 17.98
N SER A 440 11.11 42.43 17.70
CA SER A 440 12.22 41.88 18.45
C SER A 440 11.98 42.16 19.93
N ILE A 441 11.97 41.11 20.74
CA ILE A 441 12.01 41.27 22.19
C ILE A 441 13.48 41.58 22.50
N ASN A 442 13.76 42.62 23.29
CA ASN A 442 15.11 42.79 23.84
C ASN A 442 15.51 41.49 24.55
N GLU A 443 16.50 40.81 24.01
CA GLU A 443 16.99 39.58 24.60
C GLU A 443 17.73 39.96 25.90
N PRO A 444 17.38 39.35 27.04
CA PRO A 444 18.14 39.57 28.26
C PRO A 444 19.59 39.14 28.02
N THR A 445 20.53 39.86 28.64
CA THR A 445 21.95 39.48 28.63
C THR A 445 22.10 38.05 29.12
N LEU A 446 22.88 37.24 28.39
CA LEU A 446 23.09 35.84 28.73
C LEU A 446 23.66 35.71 30.15
N PRO A 447 23.05 34.89 31.02
CA PRO A 447 23.60 34.63 32.34
C PRO A 447 24.93 33.89 32.22
N THR A 448 25.87 34.18 33.13
CA THR A 448 27.19 33.52 33.19
C THR A 448 27.11 32.09 33.73
N GLU A 449 26.07 31.78 34.51
CA GLU A 449 25.86 30.47 35.12
C GLU A 449 24.39 30.09 35.13
N VAL A 450 24.13 28.81 34.83
CA VAL A 450 22.80 28.19 34.90
C VAL A 450 22.94 26.72 35.28
N ASP A 451 21.87 26.16 35.85
CA ASP A 451 21.84 24.75 36.26
C ASP A 451 21.55 23.83 35.06
N TYR A 452 20.79 24.34 34.08
CA TYR A 452 20.45 23.63 32.86
C TYR A 452 20.56 24.53 31.62
N ILE A 453 21.22 24.03 30.58
CA ILE A 453 21.23 24.64 29.24
C ILE A 453 20.49 23.72 28.27
N VAL A 454 19.50 24.26 27.58
CA VAL A 454 18.76 23.60 26.50
C VAL A 454 19.10 24.30 25.19
N ILE A 455 19.58 23.54 24.20
CA ILE A 455 19.97 24.07 22.89
C ILE A 455 18.93 23.65 21.84
N GLY A 456 18.26 24.63 21.24
CA GLY A 456 17.18 24.52 20.27
C GLY A 456 15.79 24.63 20.91
N SER A 457 14.96 25.59 20.46
CA SER A 457 13.60 25.83 20.98
C SER A 457 12.50 25.09 20.22
N GLY A 458 12.88 24.08 19.43
CA GLY A 458 11.92 23.17 18.79
C GLY A 458 11.07 22.39 19.82
N PRO A 459 10.10 21.57 19.37
CA PRO A 459 9.15 20.91 20.26
C PRO A 459 9.79 20.15 21.44
N GLY A 460 10.90 19.44 21.19
CA GLY A 460 11.64 18.72 22.23
C GLY A 460 12.29 19.65 23.26
N GLY A 461 12.93 20.73 22.82
CA GLY A 461 13.55 21.70 23.71
C GLY A 461 12.51 22.48 24.52
N ALA A 462 11.41 22.89 23.90
CA ALA A 462 10.31 23.58 24.58
C ALA A 462 9.67 22.71 25.68
N VAL A 463 9.39 21.43 25.40
CA VAL A 463 8.84 20.50 26.39
C VAL A 463 9.84 20.23 27.52
N MET A 464 11.12 20.05 27.20
CA MET A 464 12.16 19.85 28.20
C MET A 464 12.29 21.06 29.14
N THR A 465 12.34 22.27 28.58
CA THR A 465 12.40 23.51 29.37
C THR A 465 11.16 23.65 30.26
N TYR A 466 9.96 23.37 29.74
CA TYR A 466 8.72 23.42 30.52
C TYR A 466 8.70 22.40 31.67
N ARG A 467 9.19 21.19 31.44
CA ARG A 467 9.29 20.14 32.47
C ARG A 467 10.30 20.52 33.55
N LEU A 468 11.49 20.96 33.15
CA LEU A 468 12.52 21.43 34.07
C LEU A 468 12.00 22.60 34.92
N SER A 469 11.30 23.57 34.33
CA SER A 469 10.76 24.71 35.09
C SER A 469 9.63 24.32 36.04
N SER A 470 8.87 23.28 35.71
CA SER A 470 7.76 22.80 36.54
C SER A 470 8.22 21.91 37.69
N GLU A 471 9.22 21.06 37.46
CA GLU A 471 9.72 20.10 38.46
C GLU A 471 10.81 20.69 39.35
N LYS A 472 11.53 21.71 38.89
CA LYS A 472 12.58 22.40 39.63
C LYS A 472 12.36 23.92 39.58
N PRO A 473 11.42 24.45 40.36
CA PRO A 473 11.06 25.87 40.31
C PRO A 473 12.23 26.81 40.66
N ASP A 474 13.20 26.33 41.43
CA ASP A 474 14.38 27.11 41.83
C ASP A 474 15.55 27.00 40.83
N ALA A 475 15.45 26.17 39.79
CA ALA A 475 16.54 25.96 38.84
C ALA A 475 16.63 27.11 37.81
N ARG A 476 17.84 27.59 37.58
CA ARG A 476 18.17 28.52 36.49
C ARG A 476 18.28 27.74 35.18
N ILE A 477 17.33 27.96 34.29
CA ILE A 477 17.25 27.23 33.01
C ILE A 477 17.46 28.21 31.85
N LEU A 478 18.45 27.96 31.01
CA LEU A 478 18.74 28.72 29.80
C LEU A 478 18.33 27.94 28.57
N LEU A 479 17.38 28.47 27.79
CA LEU A 479 17.02 27.94 26.47
C LEU A 479 17.59 28.85 25.39
N ILE A 480 18.50 28.34 24.57
CA ILE A 480 19.13 29.05 23.45
C ILE A 480 18.61 28.45 22.15
N ASP A 481 18.24 29.29 21.19
CA ASP A 481 18.01 28.89 19.81
C ASP A 481 18.78 29.82 18.87
N ARG A 482 19.07 29.37 17.65
CA ARG A 482 19.71 30.17 16.61
C ARG A 482 18.78 31.24 16.01
N GLY A 483 17.47 31.10 16.23
CA GLY A 483 16.45 31.99 15.66
C GLY A 483 16.06 33.11 16.60
N GLY A 484 15.83 34.31 16.07
CA GLY A 484 15.35 35.44 16.87
C GLY A 484 14.00 35.15 17.54
N ARG A 485 13.84 35.64 18.78
CA ARG A 485 12.59 35.50 19.55
C ARG A 485 11.54 36.48 19.02
N TYR A 486 10.43 35.94 18.50
CA TYR A 486 9.28 36.75 18.09
C TYR A 486 8.10 36.49 19.05
N SER A 487 7.66 37.51 19.78
CA SER A 487 6.43 37.43 20.57
C SER A 487 5.23 37.60 19.65
N PRO A 488 4.23 36.70 19.65
CA PRO A 488 2.89 37.08 19.21
C PRO A 488 2.34 38.04 20.27
N PHE A 489 2.35 39.35 19.98
CA PHE A 489 1.87 40.36 20.93
C PHE A 489 0.48 40.01 21.50
N ARG A 490 0.41 39.76 22.82
CA ARG A 490 -0.78 40.01 23.63
C ARG A 490 -0.67 41.46 24.08
N ILE A 491 -1.68 42.29 23.81
CA ILE A 491 -1.79 43.63 24.39
C ILE A 491 -1.85 43.46 25.91
N SER A 492 -0.78 43.77 26.63
CA SER A 492 -0.83 43.94 28.08
C SER A 492 -1.21 45.39 28.37
N THR A 493 -2.32 45.56 29.08
CA THR A 493 -2.65 46.82 29.75
C THR A 493 -1.72 46.99 30.94
N THR A 494 -0.56 47.63 30.74
CA THR A 494 0.21 48.19 31.85
C THR A 494 -0.12 49.67 31.99
N GLY A 495 -1.09 49.94 32.86
CA GLY A 495 -1.19 51.25 33.50
C GLY A 495 0.09 51.48 34.31
N LYS A 496 0.77 52.59 34.03
CA LYS A 496 1.76 53.16 34.94
C LYS A 496 1.05 53.60 36.22
N SER A 497 1.44 53.06 37.37
CA SER A 497 1.44 53.82 38.61
C SER A 497 2.89 54.06 39.01
N ARG A 498 3.11 55.25 39.57
CA ARG A 498 4.38 55.70 40.17
C ARG A 498 4.85 54.77 41.28
#